data_AF-A0AA38G1W2-F1
#
_entry.id   AF-A0AA38G1W2-F1
#
_cell.length_a   1.000
_cell.length_b   1.000
_cell.length_c   1.000
_cell.angle_alpha   90.00
_cell.angle_beta   90.00
_cell.angle_gamma   90.00
#
_symmetry.space_group_name_H-M   'P 1'
#
loop_
_entity.id
_entity.type
_entity.pdbx_description
1 polymer ?
#
loop_
_entity_poly.entity_id
_entity_poly.type
_entity_poly.pdbx_seq_one_letter_code
_entity_poly.pdbx_strand_id
1 'polypeptide(L)'
;MAIQRGSLDWERALRCLRHALHTMPSPDWWRRVLSIAPCYRQNAQQHVSVPGIVFSPEMICEAIIDRIMELMQPLSTSVAISSTSNISTAEANRWQEWLSFADLFFLLMKNGQIDFLDFIDKLSSRFTSGEQQIVRTNHVTWLLAQVFRLEIVTNALNTDPKKMETIRKLLSFHKERVSDQSANGSPQSTLLEFISSSQTLRVWSMNLSTREFLNPEELQKGRQIDEWWKQMTKGERAMDYMNLDDKSMGMFWVLSHTMTQPACDALMNWLNSNGLSELTLQGSMGQPGERHTVMLETCPLPMSLLSGVSLHLCVRLTAQIEETMFAGQ
;
A
#
# COMPACT_ATOMS: atom_id res chain seq x y z
N MET A 1 -33.33 4.72 9.23
CA MET A 1 -33.59 3.44 8.55
C MET A 1 -32.35 3.07 7.78
N ALA A 2 -31.85 1.84 7.92
CA ALA A 2 -30.80 1.34 7.05
C ALA A 2 -31.41 1.07 5.65
N ILE A 3 -30.72 1.47 4.58
CA ILE A 3 -31.15 1.17 3.21
C ILE A 3 -31.11 -0.35 3.01
N GLN A 4 -32.22 -0.94 2.56
CA GLN A 4 -32.31 -2.38 2.36
C GLN A 4 -31.51 -2.82 1.13
N ARG A 5 -30.72 -3.88 1.27
CA ARG A 5 -29.98 -4.49 0.16
C ARG A 5 -30.94 -4.92 -0.96
N GLY A 6 -30.58 -4.64 -2.20
CA GLY A 6 -31.41 -4.91 -3.38
C GLY A 6 -32.50 -3.87 -3.67
N SER A 7 -32.64 -2.84 -2.83
CA SER A 7 -33.52 -1.70 -3.13
C SER A 7 -32.91 -0.79 -4.20
N LEU A 8 -33.74 0.03 -4.87
CA LEU A 8 -33.25 1.04 -5.82
C LEU A 8 -32.31 2.04 -5.15
N ASP A 9 -32.56 2.39 -3.89
CA ASP A 9 -31.72 3.33 -3.14
C ASP A 9 -30.37 2.70 -2.75
N TRP A 10 -30.32 1.38 -2.54
CA TRP A 10 -29.06 0.64 -2.39
C TRP A 10 -28.22 0.77 -3.66
N GLU A 11 -28.80 0.48 -4.82
CA GLU A 11 -28.10 0.57 -6.10
C GLU A 11 -27.65 1.99 -6.45
N ARG A 12 -28.40 3.01 -6.00
CA ARG A 12 -28.00 4.41 -6.15
C ARG A 12 -26.82 4.75 -5.25
N ALA A 13 -26.89 4.39 -3.98
CA ALA A 13 -25.82 4.61 -3.01
C ALA A 13 -24.52 3.91 -3.46
N LEU A 14 -24.62 2.67 -3.91
CA LEU A 14 -23.47 1.90 -4.37
C LEU A 14 -22.84 2.50 -5.64
N ARG A 15 -23.65 3.03 -6.58
CA ARG A 15 -23.14 3.78 -7.73
C ARG A 15 -22.40 5.05 -7.31
N CYS A 16 -22.89 5.79 -6.32
CA CYS A 16 -22.18 6.94 -5.77
C CYS A 16 -20.82 6.55 -5.17
N LEU A 17 -20.76 5.45 -4.40
CA LEU A 17 -19.51 4.94 -3.84
C LEU A 17 -18.54 4.52 -4.94
N ARG A 18 -18.99 3.73 -5.92
CA ARG A 18 -18.15 3.32 -7.07
C ARG A 18 -17.58 4.54 -7.79
N HIS A 19 -18.41 5.54 -8.08
CA HIS A 19 -17.96 6.77 -8.72
C HIS A 19 -16.94 7.56 -7.87
N ALA A 20 -17.16 7.65 -6.56
CA ALA A 20 -16.21 8.28 -5.64
C ALA A 20 -14.86 7.53 -5.60
N LEU A 21 -14.86 6.19 -5.64
CA LEU A 21 -13.63 5.40 -5.69
C LEU A 21 -12.81 5.62 -6.98
N HIS A 22 -13.47 5.99 -8.08
CA HIS A 22 -12.77 6.33 -9.34
C HIS A 22 -12.27 7.77 -9.36
N THR A 23 -13.10 8.69 -8.89
CA THR A 23 -12.82 10.14 -8.97
C THR A 23 -11.95 10.64 -7.84
N MET A 24 -11.74 9.83 -6.79
CA MET A 24 -10.91 10.15 -5.62
C MET A 24 -11.21 11.56 -5.08
N PRO A 25 -12.44 11.83 -4.60
CA PRO A 25 -12.83 13.14 -4.12
C PRO A 25 -12.01 13.54 -2.89
N SER A 26 -12.12 14.81 -2.48
CA SER A 26 -11.29 15.36 -1.40
C SER A 26 -11.39 14.55 -0.09
N PRO A 27 -10.35 14.58 0.75
CA PRO A 27 -10.37 13.92 2.06
C PRO A 27 -11.55 14.37 2.94
N ASP A 28 -12.04 15.61 2.78
CA ASP A 28 -13.24 16.10 3.48
C ASP A 28 -14.49 15.31 3.12
N TRP A 29 -14.63 14.95 1.84
CA TRP A 29 -15.76 14.13 1.38
C TRP A 29 -15.73 12.76 2.04
N TRP A 30 -14.57 12.09 2.03
CA TRP A 30 -14.40 10.81 2.71
C TRP A 30 -14.64 10.94 4.21
N ARG A 31 -14.12 11.96 4.88
CA ARG A 31 -14.41 12.20 6.31
C ARG A 31 -15.91 12.32 6.59
N ARG A 32 -16.68 12.99 5.72
CA ARG A 32 -18.15 13.03 5.83
C ARG A 32 -18.77 11.66 5.63
N VAL A 33 -18.36 10.90 4.60
CA VAL A 33 -18.86 9.53 4.39
C VAL A 33 -18.58 8.64 5.59
N LEU A 34 -17.36 8.70 6.14
CA LEU A 34 -16.97 7.94 7.33
C LEU A 34 -17.77 8.31 8.57
N SER A 35 -18.15 9.58 8.73
CA SER A 35 -18.99 10.03 9.83
C SER A 35 -20.44 9.53 9.73
N ILE A 36 -20.89 9.24 8.50
CA ILE A 36 -22.25 8.81 8.19
C ILE A 36 -22.35 7.28 8.22
N ALA A 37 -21.26 6.56 7.94
CA ALA A 37 -21.24 5.09 7.92
C ALA A 37 -21.08 4.48 9.33
N PRO A 38 -21.95 3.54 9.75
CA PRO A 38 -21.76 2.80 10.99
C PRO A 38 -20.43 2.03 10.97
N CYS A 39 -19.59 2.21 12.00
CA CYS A 39 -18.30 1.53 12.11
C CYS A 39 -18.48 0.08 12.64
N TYR A 40 -17.60 -0.85 12.27
CA TYR A 40 -17.58 -2.23 12.81
C TYR A 40 -17.11 -2.34 14.28
N ARG A 41 -17.03 -1.24 15.04
CA ARG A 41 -16.50 -1.29 16.42
C ARG A 41 -17.47 -1.98 17.39
N GLN A 42 -16.94 -2.78 18.32
CA GLN A 42 -17.68 -3.56 19.32
C GLN A 42 -18.59 -2.75 20.27
N ASN A 43 -18.47 -1.41 20.29
CA ASN A 43 -19.37 -0.52 21.04
C ASN A 43 -20.43 0.16 20.16
N ALA A 44 -21.07 -0.59 19.25
CA ALA A 44 -22.20 -0.10 18.46
C ALA A 44 -23.51 0.06 19.27
N GLN A 45 -23.48 -0.11 20.59
CA GLN A 45 -24.69 -0.18 21.43
C GLN A 45 -25.33 1.17 21.80
N GLN A 46 -24.75 2.31 21.43
CA GLN A 46 -25.41 3.60 21.67
C GLN A 46 -25.09 4.60 20.55
N HIS A 47 -25.72 4.48 19.38
CA HIS A 47 -25.82 5.64 18.51
C HIS A 47 -27.21 5.81 17.92
N VAL A 48 -27.80 6.94 18.31
CA VAL A 48 -29.00 7.56 17.78
C VAL A 48 -28.98 7.54 16.26
N SER A 49 -30.06 7.07 15.65
CA SER A 49 -30.27 7.12 14.21
C SER A 49 -30.25 8.58 13.74
N VAL A 50 -29.11 9.06 13.28
CA VAL A 50 -29.02 10.36 12.61
C VAL A 50 -29.78 10.22 11.28
N PRO A 51 -30.82 11.04 11.02
CA PRO A 51 -31.48 11.06 9.73
C PRO A 51 -30.45 11.42 8.64
N GLY A 52 -30.28 10.56 7.63
CA GLY A 52 -29.33 10.79 6.54
C GLY A 52 -28.17 9.79 6.43
N ILE A 53 -28.18 8.67 7.16
CA ILE A 53 -27.22 7.56 6.96
C ILE A 53 -27.48 6.86 5.63
N VAL A 54 -26.72 7.25 4.60
CA VAL A 54 -26.83 6.71 3.22
C VAL A 54 -25.93 5.49 2.99
N PHE A 55 -24.79 5.38 3.67
CA PHE A 55 -23.81 4.32 3.39
C PHE A 55 -23.67 3.38 4.57
N SER A 56 -23.83 2.08 4.32
CA SER A 56 -23.51 1.04 5.30
C SER A 56 -22.08 0.53 5.10
N PRO A 57 -21.42 -0.03 6.13
CA PRO A 57 -20.15 -0.71 5.97
C PRO A 57 -20.20 -1.86 4.94
N GLU A 58 -21.35 -2.51 4.78
CA GLU A 58 -21.54 -3.52 3.72
C GLU A 58 -21.44 -2.91 2.32
N MET A 59 -22.07 -1.75 2.06
CA MET A 59 -21.94 -1.05 0.78
C MET A 59 -20.48 -0.62 0.50
N ILE A 60 -19.78 -0.13 1.54
CA ILE A 60 -18.37 0.26 1.43
C ILE A 60 -17.53 -0.95 1.05
N CYS A 61 -17.69 -2.07 1.76
CA CYS A 61 -16.99 -3.31 1.45
C CYS A 61 -17.26 -3.81 0.02
N GLU A 62 -18.51 -3.77 -0.43
CA GLU A 62 -18.89 -4.20 -1.78
C GLU A 62 -18.26 -3.30 -2.86
N ALA A 63 -18.30 -1.97 -2.66
CA ALA A 63 -17.68 -1.02 -3.59
C ALA A 63 -16.16 -1.18 -3.67
N ILE A 64 -15.49 -1.44 -2.53
CA ILE A 64 -14.04 -1.68 -2.47
C ILE A 64 -13.66 -2.95 -3.22
N ILE A 65 -14.42 -4.04 -3.04
CA ILE A 65 -14.19 -5.29 -3.75
C ILE A 65 -14.41 -5.08 -5.25
N ASP A 66 -15.47 -4.40 -5.66
CA ASP A 66 -15.70 -4.08 -7.07
C ASP A 66 -14.53 -3.29 -7.68
N ARG A 67 -13.99 -2.30 -6.95
CA ARG A 67 -12.83 -1.52 -7.41
C ARG A 67 -11.57 -2.37 -7.53
N ILE A 68 -11.32 -3.29 -6.59
CA ILE A 68 -10.20 -4.24 -6.70
C ILE A 68 -10.36 -5.10 -7.95
N MET A 69 -11.55 -5.65 -8.17
CA MET A 69 -11.82 -6.53 -9.31
C MET A 69 -11.65 -5.79 -10.64
N GLU A 70 -12.07 -4.52 -10.71
CA GLU A 70 -11.88 -3.65 -11.86
C GLU A 70 -10.40 -3.37 -12.14
N LEU A 71 -9.61 -2.98 -11.14
CA LEU A 71 -8.17 -2.72 -11.29
C LEU A 71 -7.37 -3.97 -11.73
N MET A 72 -7.92 -5.15 -11.43
CA MET A 72 -7.37 -6.45 -11.81
C MET A 72 -7.74 -6.89 -13.23
N GLN A 73 -8.67 -6.20 -13.91
CA GLN A 73 -8.98 -6.47 -15.30
C GLN A 73 -7.78 -6.14 -16.20
N PRO A 74 -7.60 -6.86 -17.32
CA PRO A 74 -6.59 -6.51 -18.31
C PRO A 74 -6.91 -5.12 -18.87
N LEU A 75 -5.87 -4.33 -19.15
CA LEU A 75 -6.06 -3.11 -19.95
C LEU A 75 -6.76 -3.50 -21.24
N SER A 76 -7.92 -2.90 -21.51
CA SER A 76 -8.70 -3.22 -22.70
C SER A 76 -7.83 -3.05 -23.95
N THR A 77 -7.77 -4.09 -24.76
CA THR A 77 -6.99 -4.20 -26.00
C THR A 77 -7.42 -3.21 -27.09
N SER A 78 -8.38 -2.31 -26.84
CA SER A 78 -8.80 -1.28 -27.81
C SER A 78 -7.75 -0.19 -28.06
N VAL A 79 -6.68 -0.14 -27.25
CA VAL A 79 -5.51 0.74 -27.47
C VAL A 79 -4.31 -0.03 -28.05
N ALA A 80 -4.40 -1.35 -28.20
CA ALA A 80 -3.31 -2.22 -28.65
C ALA A 80 -3.11 -2.23 -30.19
N ILE A 81 -3.41 -1.12 -30.86
CA ILE A 81 -2.95 -0.85 -32.23
C ILE A 81 -2.21 0.50 -32.23
N SER A 82 -1.16 0.62 -31.42
CA SER A 82 -0.05 1.56 -31.69
C SER A 82 1.03 1.46 -30.60
N SER A 83 2.25 1.16 -31.05
CA SER A 83 3.55 1.46 -30.41
C SER A 83 3.81 1.01 -28.96
N THR A 84 4.97 0.37 -28.77
CA THR A 84 5.59 -0.01 -27.48
C THR A 84 5.71 1.13 -26.44
N SER A 85 5.65 2.40 -26.86
CA SER A 85 5.63 3.57 -25.96
C SER A 85 4.32 3.77 -25.19
N ASN A 86 3.20 3.25 -25.70
CA ASN A 86 1.89 3.43 -25.08
C ASN A 86 1.65 2.44 -23.93
N ILE A 87 2.31 1.28 -23.96
CA ILE A 87 2.18 0.24 -22.93
C ILE A 87 2.79 0.70 -21.61
N SER A 88 4.01 1.26 -21.63
CA SER A 88 4.66 1.76 -20.41
C SER A 88 3.91 2.90 -19.75
N THR A 89 3.32 3.81 -20.55
CA THR A 89 2.50 4.92 -20.07
C THR A 89 1.20 4.40 -19.43
N ALA A 90 0.57 3.41 -20.04
CA ALA A 90 -0.68 2.84 -19.53
C ALA A 90 -0.47 1.97 -18.27
N GLU A 91 0.65 1.25 -18.17
CA GLU A 91 1.08 0.56 -16.95
C GLU A 91 1.41 1.53 -15.81
N ALA A 92 2.11 2.63 -16.12
CA ALA A 92 2.40 3.69 -15.15
C ALA A 92 1.12 4.35 -14.63
N ASN A 93 0.16 4.64 -15.52
CA ASN A 93 -1.15 5.17 -15.13
C ASN A 93 -1.90 4.19 -14.21
N ARG A 94 -1.89 2.89 -14.54
CA ARG A 94 -2.55 1.89 -13.69
C ARG A 94 -1.88 1.75 -12.32
N TRP A 95 -0.56 1.88 -12.23
CA TRP A 95 0.13 1.90 -10.94
C TRP A 95 -0.29 3.10 -10.08
N GLN A 96 -0.44 4.28 -10.68
CA GLN A 96 -0.93 5.47 -9.97
C GLN A 96 -2.36 5.28 -9.44
N GLU A 97 -3.22 4.58 -10.18
CA GLU A 97 -4.56 4.22 -9.69
C GLU A 97 -4.49 3.27 -8.48
N TRP A 98 -3.59 2.28 -8.49
CA TRP A 98 -3.35 1.40 -7.35
C TRP A 98 -2.83 2.16 -6.12
N LEU A 99 -1.89 3.09 -6.31
CA LEU A 99 -1.36 3.94 -5.24
C LEU A 99 -2.46 4.80 -4.62
N SER A 100 -3.21 5.52 -5.45
CA SER A 100 -4.31 6.38 -4.99
C SER A 100 -5.38 5.58 -4.25
N PHE A 101 -5.74 4.41 -4.78
CA PHE A 101 -6.70 3.52 -4.14
C PHE A 101 -6.19 2.95 -2.81
N ALA A 102 -4.90 2.65 -2.70
CA ALA A 102 -4.30 2.11 -1.49
C ALA A 102 -4.39 3.07 -0.30
N ASP A 103 -4.20 4.37 -0.52
CA ASP A 103 -4.36 5.41 0.51
C ASP A 103 -5.77 5.37 1.12
N LEU A 104 -6.78 5.32 0.27
CA LEU A 104 -8.16 5.28 0.69
C LEU A 104 -8.50 3.95 1.36
N PHE A 105 -8.08 2.82 0.78
CA PHE A 105 -8.29 1.50 1.37
C PHE A 105 -7.68 1.41 2.77
N PHE A 106 -6.46 1.93 2.93
CA PHE A 106 -5.78 2.02 4.22
C PHE A 106 -6.55 2.89 5.22
N LEU A 107 -7.03 4.07 4.80
CA LEU A 107 -7.84 4.95 5.62
C LEU A 107 -9.13 4.28 6.10
N LEU A 108 -9.87 3.63 5.20
CA LEU A 108 -11.12 2.93 5.51
C LEU A 108 -10.88 1.78 6.51
N MET A 109 -9.84 0.97 6.27
CA MET A 109 -9.48 -0.15 7.13
C MET A 109 -9.03 0.33 8.52
N LYS A 110 -8.14 1.33 8.58
CA LYS A 110 -7.65 1.92 9.84
C LYS A 110 -8.79 2.47 10.70
N ASN A 111 -9.83 3.01 10.08
CA ASN A 111 -10.99 3.56 10.77
C ASN A 111 -12.08 2.52 11.09
N GLY A 112 -11.89 1.24 10.75
CA GLY A 112 -12.84 0.16 11.07
C GLY A 112 -14.13 0.22 10.26
N GLN A 113 -14.04 0.70 9.02
CA GLN A 113 -15.17 0.82 8.07
C GLN A 113 -15.34 -0.43 7.22
N ILE A 114 -14.29 -1.25 7.20
CA ILE A 114 -14.23 -2.55 6.57
C ILE A 114 -13.87 -3.55 7.67
N ASP A 115 -14.70 -4.58 7.85
CA ASP A 115 -14.35 -5.73 8.66
C ASP A 115 -13.36 -6.58 7.86
N PHE A 116 -12.16 -6.78 8.41
CA PHE A 116 -11.09 -7.43 7.67
C PHE A 116 -11.40 -8.90 7.35
N LEU A 117 -12.07 -9.63 8.26
CA LEU A 117 -12.34 -11.05 8.07
C LEU A 117 -13.44 -11.25 7.01
N ASP A 118 -14.54 -10.52 7.14
CA ASP A 118 -15.65 -10.51 6.16
C ASP A 118 -15.16 -10.06 4.78
N PHE A 119 -14.28 -9.04 4.73
CA PHE A 119 -13.67 -8.57 3.49
C PHE A 119 -12.84 -9.65 2.79
N ILE A 120 -11.96 -10.36 3.51
CA ILE A 120 -11.14 -11.43 2.93
C ILE A 120 -12.02 -12.56 2.40
N ASP A 121 -13.07 -12.94 3.13
CA ASP A 121 -14.02 -13.97 2.72
C ASP A 121 -14.76 -13.59 1.43
N LYS A 122 -15.31 -12.37 1.37
CA LYS A 122 -16.02 -11.86 0.20
C LYS A 122 -15.10 -11.68 -1.01
N LEU A 123 -13.89 -11.16 -0.81
CA LEU A 123 -12.91 -10.98 -1.88
C LEU A 123 -12.47 -12.33 -2.44
N SER A 124 -12.16 -13.30 -1.57
CA SER A 124 -11.80 -14.66 -1.98
C SER A 124 -12.93 -15.32 -2.79
N SER A 125 -14.19 -15.14 -2.37
CA SER A 125 -15.35 -15.66 -3.10
C SER A 125 -15.44 -15.08 -4.52
N ARG A 126 -15.22 -13.77 -4.68
CA ARG A 126 -15.21 -13.10 -6.00
C ARG A 126 -14.07 -13.55 -6.90
N PHE A 127 -12.92 -13.92 -6.34
CA PHE A 127 -11.83 -14.51 -7.11
C PHE A 127 -12.15 -15.93 -7.60
N THR A 128 -12.93 -16.69 -6.82
CA THR A 128 -13.30 -18.08 -7.18
C THR A 128 -14.51 -18.18 -8.10
N SER A 129 -15.39 -17.17 -8.15
CA SER A 129 -16.63 -17.24 -8.95
C SER A 129 -16.39 -17.29 -10.46
N GLY A 130 -15.19 -16.94 -10.94
CA GLY A 130 -14.78 -17.10 -12.34
C GLY A 130 -15.51 -16.20 -13.34
N GLU A 131 -16.38 -15.30 -12.87
CA GLU A 131 -17.23 -14.45 -13.72
C GLU A 131 -16.46 -13.37 -14.49
N GLN A 132 -15.20 -13.08 -14.10
CA GLN A 132 -14.40 -12.01 -14.68
C GLN A 132 -13.01 -12.53 -15.07
N GLN A 133 -12.55 -12.19 -16.28
CA GLN A 133 -11.17 -12.41 -16.71
C GLN A 133 -10.23 -11.47 -15.93
N ILE A 134 -9.72 -11.94 -14.79
CA ILE A 134 -8.76 -11.21 -13.96
C ILE A 134 -7.32 -11.59 -14.32
N VAL A 135 -6.42 -10.61 -14.34
CA VAL A 135 -4.98 -10.87 -14.51
C VAL A 135 -4.38 -11.17 -13.14
N ARG A 136 -3.97 -12.41 -12.88
CA ARG A 136 -3.26 -12.74 -11.63
C ARG A 136 -1.94 -11.97 -11.55
N THR A 137 -1.88 -11.05 -10.60
CA THR A 137 -0.72 -10.23 -10.25
C THR A 137 -0.67 -10.04 -8.74
N ASN A 138 0.49 -9.64 -8.20
CA ASN A 138 0.67 -9.43 -6.77
C ASN A 138 0.14 -8.07 -6.26
N HIS A 139 -0.65 -7.33 -7.05
CA HIS A 139 -1.20 -6.03 -6.61
C HIS A 139 -2.15 -6.18 -5.42
N VAL A 140 -2.99 -7.22 -5.40
CA VAL A 140 -3.86 -7.50 -4.25
C VAL A 140 -3.04 -7.88 -3.02
N THR A 141 -2.03 -8.74 -3.18
CA THR A 141 -1.06 -9.07 -2.12
C THR A 141 -0.42 -7.81 -1.55
N TRP A 142 0.00 -6.88 -2.42
CA TRP A 142 0.58 -5.61 -2.05
C TRP A 142 -0.42 -4.70 -1.32
N LEU A 143 -1.65 -4.58 -1.80
CA LEU A 143 -2.70 -3.80 -1.15
C LEU A 143 -2.99 -4.33 0.26
N LEU A 144 -3.08 -5.66 0.41
CA LEU A 144 -3.26 -6.30 1.72
C LEU A 144 -2.05 -6.08 2.64
N ALA A 145 -0.84 -6.03 2.11
CA ALA A 145 0.37 -5.74 2.88
C ALA A 145 0.35 -4.33 3.49
N GLN A 146 -0.35 -3.36 2.88
CA GLN A 146 -0.51 -2.01 3.45
C GLN A 146 -1.24 -2.03 4.78
N VAL A 147 -2.29 -2.85 4.90
CA VAL A 147 -3.18 -2.86 6.07
C VAL A 147 -2.83 -3.94 7.09
N PHE A 148 -2.00 -4.91 6.72
CA PHE A 148 -1.67 -6.06 7.58
C PHE A 148 -1.04 -5.67 8.92
N ARG A 149 -0.37 -4.51 8.98
CA ARG A 149 0.25 -3.96 10.19
C ARG A 149 -0.69 -3.09 11.04
N LEU A 150 -1.91 -2.86 10.59
CA LEU A 150 -2.88 -2.13 11.39
C LEU A 150 -3.28 -2.97 12.59
N GLU A 151 -3.40 -2.31 13.74
CA GLU A 151 -3.78 -2.96 14.99
C GLU A 151 -5.14 -3.65 14.86
N ILE A 152 -6.13 -2.99 14.24
CA ILE A 152 -7.45 -3.57 14.01
C ILE A 152 -7.40 -4.88 13.21
N VAL A 153 -6.52 -4.97 12.21
CA VAL A 153 -6.33 -6.16 11.37
C VAL A 153 -5.61 -7.26 12.14
N THR A 154 -4.55 -6.90 12.86
CA THR A 154 -3.76 -7.84 13.67
C THR A 154 -4.62 -8.44 14.78
N ASN A 155 -5.43 -7.62 15.46
CA ASN A 155 -6.35 -8.05 16.49
C ASN A 155 -7.43 -8.97 15.93
N ALA A 156 -8.07 -8.59 14.81
CA ALA A 156 -9.07 -9.41 14.15
C ALA A 156 -8.52 -10.80 13.80
N LEU A 157 -7.33 -10.87 13.21
CA LEU A 157 -6.66 -12.13 12.86
C LEU A 157 -6.27 -12.97 14.09
N ASN A 158 -5.93 -12.35 15.21
CA ASN A 158 -5.57 -13.08 16.43
C ASN A 158 -6.78 -13.63 17.19
N THR A 159 -7.93 -12.97 17.08
CA THR A 159 -9.19 -13.42 17.69
C THR A 159 -10.01 -14.33 16.77
N ASP A 160 -9.61 -14.49 15.51
CA ASP A 160 -10.35 -15.28 14.53
C ASP A 160 -10.31 -16.79 14.88
N PRO A 161 -11.45 -17.43 15.17
CA PRO A 161 -11.49 -18.88 15.39
C PRO A 161 -11.15 -19.69 14.13
N LYS A 162 -11.25 -19.08 12.94
CA LYS A 162 -10.90 -19.65 11.64
C LYS A 162 -9.59 -19.09 11.09
N LYS A 163 -8.70 -18.57 11.96
CA LYS A 163 -7.43 -17.92 11.59
C LYS A 163 -6.65 -18.62 10.48
N MET A 164 -6.54 -19.94 10.54
CA MET A 164 -5.81 -20.72 9.53
C MET A 164 -6.46 -20.67 8.15
N GLU A 165 -7.79 -20.69 8.09
CA GLU A 165 -8.53 -20.59 6.83
C GLU A 165 -8.42 -19.18 6.24
N THR A 166 -8.55 -18.15 7.09
CA THR A 166 -8.35 -16.76 6.69
C THR A 166 -6.93 -16.53 6.16
N ILE A 167 -5.91 -17.11 6.79
CA ILE A 167 -4.52 -17.05 6.30
C ILE A 167 -4.37 -17.76 4.94
N ARG A 168 -5.02 -18.91 4.72
CA ARG A 168 -4.99 -19.58 3.41
C ARG A 168 -5.61 -18.71 2.32
N LYS A 169 -6.75 -18.10 2.59
CA LYS A 169 -7.40 -17.16 1.65
C LYS A 169 -6.49 -15.97 1.34
N LEU A 170 -5.85 -15.40 2.36
CA LEU A 170 -4.89 -14.31 2.18
C LEU A 170 -3.70 -14.69 1.29
N LEU A 171 -3.11 -15.86 1.51
CA LEU A 171 -1.99 -16.35 0.70
C LEU A 171 -2.44 -16.79 -0.71
N SER A 172 -3.71 -17.15 -0.90
CA SER A 172 -4.24 -17.55 -2.22
C SER A 172 -4.20 -16.44 -3.28
N PHE A 173 -4.04 -15.18 -2.86
CA PHE A 173 -3.89 -14.03 -3.76
C PHE A 173 -2.47 -13.92 -4.34
N HIS A 174 -1.49 -14.66 -3.82
CA HIS A 174 -0.14 -14.67 -4.35
C HIS A 174 -0.14 -15.23 -5.78
N LYS A 175 0.48 -14.51 -6.70
CA LYS A 175 0.75 -15.02 -8.04
C LYS A 175 1.86 -16.06 -7.94
N GLU A 176 1.57 -17.30 -8.33
CA GLU A 176 2.58 -18.33 -8.57
C GLU A 176 3.47 -17.92 -9.75
N ARG A 177 4.79 -18.09 -9.59
CA ARG A 177 5.77 -17.63 -10.58
C ARG A 177 5.68 -18.52 -11.83
N VAL A 178 5.03 -18.03 -12.88
CA VAL A 178 5.33 -18.49 -14.24
C VAL A 178 6.65 -17.82 -14.62
N SER A 179 7.62 -18.63 -15.05
CA SER A 179 8.99 -18.26 -15.40
C SER A 179 9.04 -17.32 -16.62
N ASP A 180 8.53 -16.11 -16.50
CA ASP A 180 8.68 -15.08 -17.53
C ASP A 180 9.86 -14.19 -17.15
N GLN A 181 10.91 -14.27 -17.97
CA GLN A 181 12.14 -13.50 -17.91
C GLN A 181 11.93 -12.03 -18.33
N SER A 182 10.91 -11.38 -17.78
CA SER A 182 10.59 -9.98 -18.05
C SER A 182 10.29 -9.22 -16.75
N ALA A 183 11.16 -9.40 -15.75
CA ALA A 183 11.29 -8.38 -14.71
C ALA A 183 11.81 -7.11 -15.39
N ASN A 184 10.89 -6.30 -15.91
CA ASN A 184 11.15 -4.90 -16.22
C ASN A 184 11.90 -4.35 -15.00
N GLY A 185 13.07 -3.74 -15.16
CA GLY A 185 13.94 -3.36 -14.02
C GLY A 185 13.37 -2.24 -13.14
N SER A 186 12.07 -1.98 -13.18
CA SER A 186 11.43 -0.90 -12.46
C SER A 186 11.33 -1.18 -10.95
N PRO A 187 11.18 -0.13 -10.13
CA PRO A 187 10.97 -0.28 -8.69
C PRO A 187 9.66 -1.03 -8.36
N GLN A 188 8.61 -0.80 -9.15
CA GLN A 188 7.29 -1.42 -8.98
C GLN A 188 7.34 -2.93 -9.23
N SER A 189 7.97 -3.39 -10.30
CA SER A 189 8.06 -4.82 -10.61
C SER A 189 8.85 -5.55 -9.51
N THR A 190 9.94 -4.94 -9.04
CA THR A 190 10.75 -5.44 -7.92
C THR A 190 9.90 -5.56 -6.66
N LEU A 191 9.11 -4.52 -6.33
CA LEU A 191 8.17 -4.57 -5.22
C LEU A 191 7.18 -5.74 -5.36
N LEU A 192 6.50 -5.84 -6.49
CA LEU A 192 5.50 -6.87 -6.74
C LEU A 192 6.10 -8.29 -6.77
N GLU A 193 7.38 -8.45 -7.13
CA GLU A 193 8.05 -9.75 -7.09
C GLU A 193 8.30 -10.25 -5.66
N PHE A 194 8.61 -9.34 -4.73
CA PHE A 194 9.01 -9.68 -3.36
C PHE A 194 7.90 -9.48 -2.31
N ILE A 195 6.78 -8.83 -2.67
CA ILE A 195 5.74 -8.51 -1.68
C ILE A 195 5.08 -9.74 -1.06
N SER A 196 4.93 -10.83 -1.84
CA SER A 196 4.45 -12.13 -1.34
C SER A 196 5.36 -12.69 -0.24
N SER A 197 6.67 -12.51 -0.38
CA SER A 197 7.67 -12.89 0.63
C SER A 197 7.53 -12.06 1.89
N SER A 198 7.37 -10.74 1.72
CA SER A 198 7.15 -9.81 2.84
C SER A 198 5.93 -10.23 3.67
N GLN A 199 4.83 -10.56 2.99
CA GLN A 199 3.59 -11.02 3.64
C GLN A 199 3.75 -12.42 4.26
N THR A 200 4.45 -13.34 3.58
CA THR A 200 4.74 -14.69 4.08
C THR A 200 5.53 -14.66 5.38
N LEU A 201 6.60 -13.86 5.43
CA LEU A 201 7.40 -13.66 6.66
C LEU A 201 6.54 -13.09 7.79
N ARG A 202 5.59 -12.20 7.46
CA ARG A 202 4.72 -11.59 8.44
C ARG A 202 3.69 -12.58 9.01
N VAL A 203 3.07 -13.39 8.15
CA VAL A 203 2.20 -14.50 8.56
C VAL A 203 2.96 -15.46 9.47
N TRP A 204 4.18 -15.83 9.09
CA TRP A 204 5.04 -16.69 9.89
C TRP A 204 5.32 -16.10 11.29
N SER A 205 5.64 -14.81 11.36
CA SER A 205 5.89 -14.10 12.62
C SER A 205 4.66 -14.06 13.54
N MET A 206 3.45 -14.08 12.98
CA MET A 206 2.20 -14.06 13.76
C MET A 206 1.75 -15.43 14.25
N ASN A 207 2.18 -16.51 13.57
CA ASN A 207 1.80 -17.86 13.95
C ASN A 207 2.85 -18.86 13.48
N LEU A 208 3.67 -19.36 14.42
CA LEU A 208 4.69 -20.36 14.13
C LEU A 208 4.12 -21.65 13.52
N SER A 209 2.85 -21.99 13.79
CA SER A 209 2.21 -23.19 13.24
C SER A 209 1.86 -23.08 11.76
N THR A 210 1.94 -21.90 11.14
CA THR A 210 1.73 -21.76 9.70
C THR A 210 2.92 -22.24 8.87
N ARG A 211 4.07 -22.50 9.50
CA ARG A 211 5.35 -22.82 8.83
C ARG A 211 5.23 -23.92 7.77
N GLU A 212 4.44 -24.95 8.02
CA GLU A 212 4.32 -26.13 7.14
C GLU A 212 3.64 -25.82 5.80
N PHE A 213 2.88 -24.72 5.71
CA PHE A 213 2.11 -24.35 4.53
C PHE A 213 2.71 -23.16 3.76
N LEU A 214 3.83 -22.61 4.23
CA LEU A 214 4.46 -21.46 3.58
C LEU A 214 5.34 -21.93 2.42
N ASN A 215 5.28 -21.20 1.31
CA ASN A 215 6.13 -21.46 0.16
C ASN A 215 7.62 -21.25 0.53
N PRO A 216 8.49 -22.27 0.40
CA PRO A 216 9.91 -22.15 0.72
C PRO A 216 10.65 -21.11 -0.15
N GLU A 217 10.20 -20.88 -1.38
CA GLU A 217 10.77 -19.85 -2.27
C GLU A 217 10.54 -18.45 -1.72
N GLU A 218 9.35 -18.19 -1.18
CA GLU A 218 9.03 -16.90 -0.56
C GLU A 218 9.82 -16.69 0.72
N LEU A 219 10.13 -17.75 1.48
CA LEU A 219 11.07 -17.67 2.61
C LEU A 219 12.51 -17.38 2.14
N GLN A 220 12.93 -17.91 0.98
CA GLN A 220 14.24 -17.65 0.42
C GLN A 220 14.37 -16.19 -0.06
N LYS A 221 13.37 -15.65 -0.76
CA LYS A 221 13.32 -14.21 -1.09
C LYS A 221 13.38 -13.35 0.17
N GLY A 222 12.76 -13.81 1.25
CA GLY A 222 12.79 -13.13 2.55
C GLY A 222 14.22 -12.95 3.07
N ARG A 223 15.06 -13.99 2.93
CA ARG A 223 16.49 -13.91 3.25
C ARG A 223 17.25 -12.97 2.33
N GLN A 224 16.87 -12.85 1.06
CA GLN A 224 17.50 -11.91 0.13
C GLN A 224 17.24 -10.45 0.54
N ILE A 225 16.06 -10.14 1.09
CA ILE A 225 15.76 -8.80 1.63
C ILE A 225 16.69 -8.46 2.79
N ASP A 226 16.85 -9.38 3.74
CA ASP A 226 17.74 -9.22 4.90
C ASP A 226 19.21 -9.08 4.49
N GLU A 227 19.68 -9.92 3.57
CA GLU A 227 21.05 -9.88 3.05
C GLU A 227 21.31 -8.57 2.29
N TRP A 228 20.39 -8.15 1.43
CA TRP A 228 20.49 -6.86 0.74
C TRP A 228 20.57 -5.70 1.74
N TRP A 229 19.73 -5.70 2.78
CA TRP A 229 19.76 -4.66 3.80
C TRP A 229 21.08 -4.62 4.57
N LYS A 230 21.62 -5.78 4.95
CA LYS A 230 22.95 -5.90 5.58
C LYS A 230 24.06 -5.38 4.68
N GLN A 231 24.00 -5.62 3.38
CA GLN A 231 24.97 -5.11 2.42
C GLN A 231 24.90 -3.58 2.30
N MET A 232 23.69 -3.01 2.23
CA MET A 232 23.51 -1.55 2.10
C MET A 232 23.90 -0.79 3.38
N THR A 233 23.77 -1.41 4.54
CA THR A 233 24.19 -0.83 5.83
C THR A 233 25.64 -1.17 6.21
N LYS A 234 26.36 -1.89 5.34
CA LYS A 234 27.77 -2.23 5.56
C LYS A 234 28.66 -1.04 5.26
N GLY A 235 29.06 -0.33 6.31
CA GLY A 235 29.93 0.84 6.24
C GLY A 235 29.25 2.09 6.81
N GLU A 236 30.00 3.18 7.00
CA GLU A 236 29.48 4.43 7.58
C GLU A 236 28.79 5.36 6.56
N ARG A 237 28.71 4.97 5.27
CA ARG A 237 28.02 5.79 4.26
C ARG A 237 26.52 5.51 4.29
N ALA A 238 25.75 6.54 4.61
CA ALA A 238 24.29 6.51 4.43
C ALA A 238 23.92 6.28 2.96
N MET A 239 22.80 5.60 2.74
CA MET A 239 22.22 5.40 1.41
C MET A 239 21.84 6.75 0.81
N ASP A 240 22.29 7.03 -0.42
CA ASP A 240 21.91 8.26 -1.13
C ASP A 240 20.51 8.09 -1.74
N TYR A 241 19.50 8.51 -0.99
CA TYR A 241 18.10 8.40 -1.40
C TYR A 241 17.73 9.27 -2.61
N MET A 242 18.54 10.30 -2.95
CA MET A 242 18.27 11.15 -4.12
C MET A 242 18.65 10.49 -5.45
N ASN A 243 19.63 9.59 -5.41
CA ASN A 243 20.25 9.01 -6.61
C ASN A 243 20.17 7.48 -6.63
N LEU A 244 19.11 6.90 -6.07
CA LEU A 244 18.90 5.46 -6.12
C LEU A 244 18.62 4.98 -7.54
N ASP A 245 19.29 3.89 -7.94
CA ASP A 245 18.87 3.13 -9.11
C ASP A 245 17.51 2.45 -8.86
N ASP A 246 16.80 2.11 -9.94
CA ASP A 246 15.45 1.56 -9.88
C ASP A 246 15.35 0.28 -9.03
N LYS A 247 16.38 -0.57 -9.07
CA LYS A 247 16.42 -1.83 -8.33
C LYS A 247 16.59 -1.56 -6.83
N SER A 248 17.50 -0.67 -6.47
CA SER A 248 17.73 -0.26 -5.08
C SER A 248 16.50 0.45 -4.51
N MET A 249 15.83 1.29 -5.29
CA MET A 249 14.56 1.92 -4.90
C MET A 249 13.47 0.86 -4.67
N GLY A 250 13.32 -0.09 -5.59
CA GLY A 250 12.36 -1.20 -5.45
C GLY A 250 12.65 -2.08 -4.22
N MET A 251 13.90 -2.43 -3.97
CA MET A 251 14.30 -3.19 -2.78
C MET A 251 14.06 -2.42 -1.48
N PHE A 252 14.28 -1.09 -1.48
CA PHE A 252 13.94 -0.26 -0.32
C PHE A 252 12.42 -0.22 -0.07
N TRP A 253 11.60 -0.14 -1.12
CA TRP A 253 10.16 -0.28 -0.98
C TRP A 253 9.78 -1.62 -0.36
N VAL A 254 10.36 -2.73 -0.82
CA VAL A 254 10.15 -4.07 -0.23
C VAL A 254 10.55 -4.10 1.25
N LEU A 255 11.69 -3.49 1.59
CA LEU A 255 12.14 -3.39 2.98
C LEU A 255 11.12 -2.66 3.84
N SER A 256 10.54 -1.55 3.37
CA SER A 256 9.50 -0.81 4.12
C SER A 256 8.28 -1.70 4.47
N HIS A 257 7.93 -2.63 3.58
CA HIS A 257 6.87 -3.62 3.76
C HIS A 257 7.29 -4.84 4.58
N THR A 258 8.57 -5.03 4.88
CA THR A 258 9.10 -6.19 5.63
C THR A 258 9.57 -5.79 7.02
N MET A 259 10.47 -4.82 7.09
CA MET A 259 11.18 -4.36 8.29
C MET A 259 10.98 -2.86 8.48
N THR A 260 9.79 -2.47 8.95
CA THR A 260 9.40 -1.07 9.09
C THR A 260 10.34 -0.28 9.99
N GLN A 261 10.80 -0.85 11.11
CA GLN A 261 11.67 -0.14 12.05
C GLN A 261 13.03 0.24 11.42
N PRO A 262 13.84 -0.70 10.89
CA PRO A 262 15.07 -0.35 10.20
C PRO A 262 14.90 0.65 9.05
N ALA A 263 13.83 0.51 8.26
CA ALA A 263 13.55 1.46 7.18
C ALA A 263 13.24 2.86 7.72
N CYS A 264 12.49 2.97 8.82
CA CYS A 264 12.16 4.25 9.47
C CYS A 264 13.41 4.93 10.02
N ASP A 265 14.23 4.18 10.75
CA ASP A 265 15.46 4.70 11.36
C ASP A 265 16.44 5.18 10.28
N ALA A 266 16.54 4.47 9.15
CA ALA A 266 17.37 4.88 8.03
C ALA A 266 16.90 6.19 7.38
N LEU A 267 15.58 6.37 7.21
CA LEU A 267 15.02 7.63 6.69
C LEU A 267 15.18 8.78 7.68
N MET A 268 14.98 8.54 8.98
CA MET A 268 15.24 9.55 10.02
C MET A 268 16.71 9.95 10.05
N ASN A 269 17.63 8.99 9.94
CA ASN A 269 19.06 9.27 9.86
C ASN A 269 19.42 10.08 8.61
N TRP A 270 18.76 9.84 7.47
CA TRP A 270 18.92 10.65 6.27
C TRP A 270 18.39 12.07 6.46
N LEU A 271 17.18 12.23 7.00
CA LEU A 271 16.58 13.53 7.28
C LEU A 271 17.45 14.37 8.21
N ASN A 272 18.04 13.73 9.23
CA ASN A 272 18.96 14.33 10.20
C ASN A 272 20.41 14.39 9.73
N SER A 273 20.73 13.89 8.53
CA SER A 273 22.10 13.94 8.03
C SER A 273 22.44 15.39 7.69
N ASN A 274 23.49 15.93 8.33
CA ASN A 274 24.05 17.24 8.00
C ASN A 274 24.66 17.18 6.59
N GLY A 275 23.83 17.43 5.58
CA GLY A 275 24.27 17.52 4.19
C GLY A 275 24.91 18.88 3.92
N LEU A 276 26.14 18.89 3.44
CA LEU A 276 26.64 20.00 2.63
C LEU A 276 25.97 19.89 1.26
N SER A 277 25.09 20.83 0.92
CA SER A 277 24.56 20.94 -0.43
C SER A 277 25.30 22.05 -1.17
N GLU A 278 25.92 21.72 -2.31
CA GLU A 278 26.45 22.72 -3.22
C GLU A 278 25.29 23.32 -4.02
N LEU A 279 24.83 24.50 -3.60
CA LEU A 279 23.92 25.32 -4.38
C LEU A 279 24.72 26.03 -5.47
N THR A 280 24.71 25.48 -6.68
CA THR A 280 25.15 26.18 -7.89
C THR A 280 24.05 27.13 -8.34
N LEU A 281 24.14 28.39 -7.90
CA LEU A 281 23.36 29.46 -8.51
C LEU A 281 23.84 29.63 -9.95
N GLN A 282 22.93 29.44 -10.92
CA GLN A 282 23.20 29.76 -12.31
C GLN A 282 23.45 31.27 -12.41
N GLY A 283 24.72 31.66 -12.52
CA GLY A 283 25.10 33.02 -12.83
C GLY A 283 24.50 33.43 -14.18
N SER A 284 23.90 34.62 -14.23
CA SER A 284 23.49 35.24 -15.49
C SER A 284 24.68 35.30 -16.45
N MET A 285 24.47 34.78 -17.67
CA MET A 285 25.33 34.92 -18.86
C MET A 285 26.85 34.82 -18.62
N GLY A 286 27.37 33.59 -18.56
CA GLY A 286 28.76 33.30 -18.93
C GLY A 286 29.81 33.41 -17.82
N GLN A 287 29.44 33.66 -16.56
CA GLN A 287 30.37 33.50 -15.43
C GLN A 287 30.25 32.09 -14.82
N PRO A 288 31.37 31.44 -14.42
CA PRO A 288 31.30 30.22 -13.64
C PRO A 288 30.52 30.52 -12.35
N GLY A 289 29.36 29.88 -12.18
CA GLY A 289 28.47 30.15 -11.04
C GLY A 289 29.21 29.99 -9.72
N GLU A 290 29.09 30.99 -8.84
CA GLU A 290 29.64 30.93 -7.49
C GLU A 290 29.05 29.73 -6.76
N ARG A 291 29.91 28.73 -6.47
CA ARG A 291 29.52 27.56 -5.69
C ARG A 291 29.33 27.98 -4.24
N HIS A 292 28.07 28.09 -3.84
CA HIS A 292 27.73 28.31 -2.44
C HIS A 292 27.52 26.95 -1.79
N THR A 293 28.32 26.64 -0.77
CA THR A 293 28.06 25.51 0.12
C THR A 293 27.07 25.97 1.17
N VAL A 294 25.84 25.47 1.11
CA VAL A 294 24.82 25.73 2.12
C VAL A 294 24.69 24.49 2.99
N MET A 295 24.72 24.69 4.30
CA MET A 295 24.41 23.63 5.25
C MET A 295 22.90 23.41 5.19
N LEU A 296 22.48 22.23 4.72
CA LEU A 296 21.08 21.86 4.82
C LEU A 296 20.79 21.45 6.26
N GLU A 297 19.81 22.10 6.88
CA GLU A 297 19.27 21.66 8.17
C GLU A 297 18.57 20.29 8.06
N THR A 298 18.04 19.97 6.87
CA THR A 298 17.43 18.68 6.55
C THR A 298 17.63 18.31 5.08
N CYS A 299 17.83 17.02 4.77
CA CYS A 299 17.82 16.51 3.40
C CYS A 299 16.43 15.94 3.07
N PRO A 300 15.63 16.56 2.16
CA PRO A 300 14.28 16.06 1.86
C PRO A 300 14.30 14.64 1.28
N LEU A 301 13.16 13.97 1.28
CA LEU A 301 13.00 12.67 0.60
C LEU A 301 12.35 12.89 -0.77
N PRO A 302 12.83 12.25 -1.84
CA PRO A 302 12.23 12.41 -3.15
C PRO A 302 10.84 11.76 -3.20
N MET A 303 9.89 12.41 -3.89
CA MET A 303 8.53 11.89 -4.05
C MET A 303 8.49 10.53 -4.77
N SER A 304 9.44 10.28 -5.68
CA SER A 304 9.61 8.97 -6.32
C SER A 304 9.81 7.89 -5.26
N LEU A 305 10.71 8.08 -4.30
CA LEU A 305 10.92 7.14 -3.20
C LEU A 305 9.66 6.97 -2.34
N LEU A 306 9.03 8.07 -1.93
CA LEU A 306 7.86 8.02 -1.05
C LEU A 306 6.67 7.29 -1.67
N SER A 307 6.52 7.34 -3.00
CA SER A 307 5.38 6.77 -3.71
C SER A 307 5.20 5.26 -3.54
N GLY A 308 6.27 4.50 -3.28
CA GLY A 308 6.19 3.04 -3.09
C GLY A 308 6.53 2.57 -1.66
N VAL A 309 6.78 3.50 -0.74
CA VAL A 309 6.95 3.17 0.67
C VAL A 309 5.62 2.75 1.29
N SER A 310 5.63 1.75 2.16
CA SER A 310 4.39 1.28 2.82
C SER A 310 3.73 2.40 3.63
N LEU A 311 2.40 2.48 3.59
CA LEU A 311 1.62 3.50 4.31
C LEU A 311 1.81 3.44 5.81
N HIS A 312 2.02 2.23 6.35
CA HIS A 312 2.38 2.05 7.74
C HIS A 312 3.74 2.70 8.08
N LEU A 313 4.74 2.64 7.19
CA LEU A 313 6.00 3.35 7.39
C LEU A 313 5.78 4.86 7.33
N CYS A 314 4.99 5.37 6.38
CA CYS A 314 4.69 6.81 6.29
C CYS A 314 4.08 7.35 7.58
N VAL A 315 3.06 6.68 8.15
CA VAL A 315 2.45 7.09 9.42
C VAL A 315 3.46 7.10 10.57
N ARG A 316 4.35 6.10 10.62
CA ARG A 316 5.39 6.02 11.66
C ARG A 316 6.46 7.10 11.49
N LEU A 317 6.86 7.37 10.26
CA LEU A 317 7.84 8.41 9.95
C LEU A 317 7.30 9.78 10.32
N THR A 318 6.05 10.10 9.97
CA THR A 318 5.41 11.35 10.39
C THR A 318 5.40 11.49 11.91
N ALA A 319 5.01 10.45 12.64
CA ALA A 319 5.00 10.49 14.11
C ALA A 319 6.39 10.71 14.71
N GLN A 320 7.44 10.09 14.16
CA GLN A 320 8.82 10.30 14.62
C GLN A 320 9.35 11.70 14.29
N ILE A 321 9.00 12.25 13.12
CA ILE A 321 9.34 13.63 12.75
C ILE A 321 8.65 14.59 13.72
N GLU A 322 7.35 14.42 13.96
CA GLU A 322 6.59 15.22 14.93
C GLU A 322 7.20 15.15 16.33
N GLU A 323 7.51 13.96 16.83
CA GLU A 323 8.16 13.78 18.13
C GLU A 323 9.52 14.47 18.20
N THR A 324 10.32 14.40 17.12
CA THR A 324 11.64 15.06 17.07
C THR A 324 11.53 16.59 17.01
N MET A 325 10.56 17.11 16.25
CA MET A 325 10.36 18.56 16.09
C MET A 325 9.75 19.23 17.31
N PHE A 326 8.84 18.53 18.00
CA PHE A 326 8.10 19.08 19.14
C PHE A 326 8.56 18.52 20.48
N ALA A 327 9.69 17.79 20.53
CA ALA A 327 10.28 17.29 21.77
C ALA A 327 10.50 18.43 22.77
N GLY A 328 9.69 18.45 23.84
CA GLY A 328 9.79 19.42 24.93
C GLY A 328 8.81 20.60 24.89
N GLN A 329 7.83 20.60 23.97
CA GLN A 329 6.63 21.47 24.04
C GLN A 329 5.45 20.73 24.68
#